data_AF-A0A9X2EV82-F1
#
_entry.id   AF-A0A9X2EV82-F1
#
_cell.length_a   1.000
_cell.length_b   1.000
_cell.length_c   1.000
_cell.angle_alpha   90.00
_cell.angle_beta   90.00
_cell.angle_gamma   90.00
#
_symmetry.space_group_name_H-M   'P 1'
#
loop_
_entity.id
_entity.type
_entity.pdbx_description
1 polymer ?
#
loop_
_entity_poly.entity_id
_entity_poly.type
_entity_poly.pdbx_seq_one_letter_code
_entity_poly.pdbx_strand_id
1 'polypeptide(L)'
;MNSNCSLQRCEQFEKAYNQLLFQFKQLQRSLFGRHSERYEDPDDPQGLLFESAEARDDGSVEENEADNGKDQSDVVSIATHKRHKKTKKSFAGHLPRKEVVIPVSEQDKTCACGCQKNLVDYERHERLNDIPPVYEVIVELREKVACPKGCAGQIVIAPKPKHILAKGKFIESVLAHLIVSKLDNRQSFYHLEKQFGTRAGFNGTLHCDADPFFELLFEQTAANLNYCNAHARRKFEPIARAAQEDGLAKRAMLFYKKLYRVERKTKENQLTEKQRHDLRQEEPRSIMTAFKCWLDEHYPQVLPNPRWVRQ
;
A
#
# COMPACT_ATOMS: atom_id res chain seq x y z
N MET A 1 -69.05 -7.06 -18.89
CA MET A 1 -68.03 -6.01 -18.65
C MET A 1 -67.09 -6.32 -17.47
N ASN A 2 -66.84 -7.58 -17.08
CA ASN A 2 -65.99 -7.92 -15.91
C ASN A 2 -64.64 -8.61 -16.25
N SER A 3 -64.35 -8.88 -17.52
CA SER A 3 -63.22 -9.72 -17.95
C SER A 3 -61.85 -9.03 -17.86
N ASN A 4 -61.81 -7.69 -17.95
CA ASN A 4 -60.54 -6.92 -17.91
C ASN A 4 -59.98 -6.75 -16.50
N CYS A 5 -60.84 -6.74 -15.46
CA CYS A 5 -60.41 -6.57 -14.07
C CYS A 5 -59.73 -7.85 -13.52
N SER A 6 -60.19 -9.03 -13.95
CA SER A 6 -59.57 -10.31 -13.56
C SER A 6 -58.21 -10.51 -14.21
N LEU A 7 -58.05 -10.16 -15.49
CA LEU A 7 -56.76 -10.26 -16.20
C LEU A 7 -55.70 -9.32 -15.60
N GLN A 8 -56.08 -8.08 -15.31
CA GLN A 8 -55.19 -7.12 -14.64
C GLN A 8 -54.74 -7.60 -13.25
N ARG A 9 -55.63 -8.28 -12.50
CA ARG A 9 -55.26 -8.88 -11.22
C ARG A 9 -54.29 -10.05 -11.40
N CYS A 10 -54.50 -10.91 -12.40
CA CYS A 10 -53.56 -11.99 -12.71
C CYS A 10 -52.16 -11.46 -13.03
N GLU A 11 -52.05 -10.41 -13.85
CA GLU A 11 -50.76 -9.78 -14.16
C GLU A 11 -50.11 -9.14 -12.93
N GLN A 12 -50.91 -8.53 -12.04
CA GLN A 12 -50.41 -7.98 -10.78
C GLN A 12 -49.87 -9.08 -9.86
N PHE A 13 -50.59 -10.21 -9.76
CA PHE A 13 -50.12 -11.36 -8.97
C PHE A 13 -48.87 -12.00 -9.56
N GLU A 14 -48.76 -12.08 -10.88
CA GLU A 14 -47.57 -12.61 -11.54
C GLU A 14 -46.35 -11.70 -11.32
N LYS A 15 -46.51 -10.38 -11.42
CA LYS A 15 -45.46 -9.41 -11.08
C LYS A 15 -45.04 -9.51 -9.62
N ALA A 16 -46.00 -9.59 -8.70
CA ALA A 16 -45.72 -9.74 -7.28
C ALA A 16 -44.99 -11.06 -6.97
N TYR A 17 -45.40 -12.16 -7.61
CA TYR A 17 -44.76 -13.47 -7.48
C TYR A 17 -43.30 -13.45 -7.97
N ASN A 18 -43.05 -12.87 -9.13
CA ASN A 18 -41.69 -12.74 -9.69
C ASN A 18 -40.80 -11.86 -8.81
N GLN A 19 -41.35 -10.77 -8.26
CA GLN A 19 -40.62 -9.90 -7.34
C GLN A 19 -40.27 -10.62 -6.03
N LEU A 20 -41.20 -11.42 -5.49
CA LEU A 20 -40.99 -12.21 -4.28
C LEU A 20 -39.94 -13.30 -4.51
N LEU A 21 -39.99 -14.00 -5.65
CA LEU A 21 -38.99 -15.00 -6.03
C LEU A 21 -37.59 -14.39 -6.18
N PHE A 22 -37.49 -13.20 -6.78
CA PHE A 22 -36.22 -12.49 -6.90
C PHE A 22 -35.63 -12.15 -5.53
N GLN A 23 -36.44 -11.59 -4.62
CA GLN A 23 -36.03 -11.28 -3.26
C GLN A 23 -35.61 -12.55 -2.48
N PHE A 24 -36.35 -13.64 -2.65
CA PHE A 24 -36.02 -14.93 -2.03
C PHE A 24 -34.68 -15.49 -2.51
N LYS A 25 -34.41 -15.46 -3.82
CA LYS A 25 -33.11 -15.86 -4.39
C LYS A 25 -31.97 -14.97 -3.90
N GLN A 26 -32.20 -13.67 -3.77
CA GLN A 26 -31.22 -12.73 -3.24
C GLN A 26 -30.92 -13.01 -1.75
N LEU A 27 -31.93 -13.34 -0.96
CA LEU A 27 -31.77 -13.76 0.45
C LEU A 27 -31.03 -15.09 0.57
N GLN A 28 -31.37 -16.10 -0.25
CA GLN A 28 -30.62 -17.35 -0.29
C GLN A 28 -29.16 -17.14 -0.68
N ARG A 29 -28.87 -16.25 -1.64
CA ARG A 29 -27.49 -15.89 -2.00
C ARG A 29 -26.77 -15.13 -0.89
N SER A 30 -27.47 -14.28 -0.12
CA SER A 30 -26.90 -13.59 1.04
C SER A 30 -26.57 -14.55 2.19
N LEU A 31 -27.43 -15.54 2.45
CA LEU A 31 -27.28 -16.49 3.56
C LEU A 31 -26.34 -17.66 3.24
N PHE A 32 -26.37 -18.16 2.01
CA PHE A 32 -25.67 -19.39 1.61
C PHE A 32 -24.71 -19.20 0.43
N GLY A 33 -24.67 -18.01 -0.18
CA GLY A 33 -23.80 -17.70 -1.30
C GLY A 33 -22.42 -17.23 -0.86
N ARG A 34 -21.44 -17.37 -1.75
CA ARG A 34 -20.07 -16.89 -1.52
C ARG A 34 -20.06 -15.35 -1.51
N HIS A 35 -19.37 -14.75 -0.54
CA HIS A 35 -19.28 -13.30 -0.36
C HIS A 35 -18.50 -12.56 -1.48
N SER A 36 -17.85 -13.27 -2.41
CA SER A 36 -17.19 -12.66 -3.56
C SER A 36 -18.14 -12.55 -4.76
N GLU A 37 -18.42 -11.33 -5.21
CA GLU A 37 -19.13 -11.07 -6.46
C GLU A 37 -18.21 -11.35 -7.65
N ARG A 38 -18.11 -12.62 -8.06
CA ARG A 38 -17.71 -12.96 -9.43
C ARG A 38 -18.97 -12.97 -10.29
N TYR A 39 -18.92 -12.24 -11.41
CA TYR A 39 -19.95 -12.28 -12.43
C TYR A 39 -19.82 -13.61 -13.16
N GLU A 40 -20.86 -14.43 -13.09
CA GLU A 40 -21.00 -15.67 -13.86
C GLU A 40 -21.82 -15.30 -15.10
N ASP A 41 -21.17 -15.29 -16.26
CA ASP A 41 -21.83 -15.04 -17.55
C ASP A 41 -22.60 -16.31 -17.96
N PRO A 42 -23.94 -16.26 -18.14
CA PRO A 42 -24.73 -17.42 -18.54
C PRO A 42 -24.37 -17.96 -19.93
N ASP A 43 -23.80 -17.11 -20.80
CA ASP A 43 -23.56 -17.44 -22.21
C ASP A 43 -22.10 -17.83 -22.51
N ASP A 44 -21.17 -17.65 -21.55
CA ASP A 44 -19.76 -18.03 -21.70
C ASP A 44 -19.20 -18.81 -20.49
N PRO A 45 -19.34 -20.15 -20.47
CA PRO A 45 -18.75 -21.00 -19.45
C PRO A 45 -17.22 -21.15 -19.57
N GLN A 46 -16.53 -20.50 -20.52
CA GLN A 46 -15.06 -20.62 -20.65
C GLN A 46 -14.30 -20.12 -19.42
N GLY A 47 -14.90 -19.29 -18.57
CA GLY A 47 -14.32 -18.89 -17.28
C GLY A 47 -13.99 -20.09 -16.35
N LEU A 48 -14.70 -21.22 -16.50
CA LEU A 48 -14.47 -22.46 -15.75
C LEU A 48 -13.38 -23.35 -16.37
N LEU A 49 -13.03 -23.13 -17.64
CA LEU A 49 -12.06 -23.97 -18.37
C LEU A 49 -10.65 -23.83 -17.76
N PHE A 50 -10.29 -22.61 -17.35
CA PHE A 50 -9.00 -22.31 -16.72
C PHE A 50 -8.89 -22.82 -15.27
N GLU A 51 -10.00 -23.00 -14.54
CA GLU A 51 -9.99 -23.58 -13.19
C GLU A 51 -9.80 -25.11 -13.22
N SER A 52 -10.19 -25.78 -14.32
CA SER A 52 -9.97 -27.23 -14.47
C SER A 52 -8.52 -27.60 -14.82
N ALA A 53 -7.75 -26.66 -15.37
CA ALA A 53 -6.36 -26.84 -15.76
C ALA A 53 -5.36 -26.57 -14.61
N GLU A 54 -5.69 -25.68 -13.66
CA GLU A 54 -4.81 -25.37 -12.51
C GLU A 54 -4.80 -26.48 -11.44
N ALA A 55 -5.57 -27.56 -11.62
CA ALA A 55 -5.57 -28.76 -10.79
C ALA A 55 -4.81 -29.97 -11.40
N ARG A 56 -4.16 -29.81 -12.57
CA ARG A 56 -3.33 -30.87 -13.19
C ARG A 56 -2.02 -30.34 -13.75
N ASP A 57 -1.03 -30.40 -12.88
CA ASP A 57 0.38 -30.72 -13.13
C ASP A 57 1.31 -29.73 -13.87
N ASP A 58 2.52 -29.76 -13.31
CA ASP A 58 3.81 -29.21 -13.69
C ASP A 58 4.23 -29.71 -15.09
N GLY A 59 5.00 -28.90 -15.83
CA GLY A 59 5.76 -29.38 -16.99
C GLY A 59 5.40 -28.76 -18.33
N SER A 60 6.12 -27.69 -18.67
CA SER A 60 6.45 -27.35 -20.05
C SER A 60 7.07 -28.56 -20.78
N VAL A 61 6.60 -28.88 -21.98
CA VAL A 61 7.37 -29.00 -23.24
C VAL A 61 6.40 -29.51 -24.33
N GLU A 62 6.22 -28.72 -25.40
CA GLU A 62 5.95 -29.25 -26.73
C GLU A 62 6.96 -28.64 -27.70
N GLU A 63 7.82 -29.49 -28.26
CA GLU A 63 8.32 -29.33 -29.61
C GLU A 63 7.82 -30.54 -30.41
N ASN A 64 7.23 -30.24 -31.57
CA ASN A 64 6.79 -31.20 -32.57
C ASN A 64 8.00 -31.84 -33.27
N GLU A 65 7.91 -33.13 -33.64
CA GLU A 65 8.14 -33.58 -35.03
C GLU A 65 7.80 -35.08 -35.26
N ALA A 66 6.96 -35.29 -36.28
CA ALA A 66 6.86 -36.35 -37.30
C ALA A 66 7.20 -37.85 -37.01
N ASP A 67 6.15 -38.67 -37.11
CA ASP A 67 5.90 -39.81 -38.04
C ASP A 67 7.06 -40.71 -38.55
N ASN A 68 7.08 -42.00 -38.14
CA ASN A 68 6.80 -43.16 -39.01
C ASN A 68 6.88 -44.55 -38.32
N GLY A 69 5.84 -45.35 -38.49
CA GLY A 69 5.93 -46.70 -39.06
C GLY A 69 6.46 -47.92 -38.27
N LYS A 70 5.50 -48.72 -37.77
CA LYS A 70 5.36 -50.21 -37.79
C LYS A 70 6.16 -51.16 -36.86
N ASP A 71 5.34 -51.94 -36.12
CA ASP A 71 5.35 -53.39 -35.87
C ASP A 71 6.61 -54.12 -35.33
N GLN A 72 6.57 -54.55 -34.06
CA GLN A 72 6.36 -55.95 -33.63
C GLN A 72 6.59 -56.14 -32.12
N SER A 73 5.82 -57.09 -31.57
CA SER A 73 5.78 -57.56 -30.19
C SER A 73 7.13 -58.01 -29.64
N ASP A 74 7.42 -57.70 -28.37
CA ASP A 74 7.88 -58.64 -27.33
C ASP A 74 8.02 -57.99 -25.94
N VAL A 75 7.51 -58.69 -24.92
CA VAL A 75 7.74 -58.59 -23.46
C VAL A 75 8.09 -57.22 -22.87
N VAL A 76 7.13 -56.55 -22.23
CA VAL A 76 7.37 -55.32 -21.45
C VAL A 76 8.00 -55.66 -20.09
N SER A 77 9.31 -55.51 -19.97
CA SER A 77 9.96 -55.33 -18.66
C SER A 77 9.63 -53.91 -18.16
N ILE A 78 8.78 -53.81 -17.13
CA ILE A 78 8.44 -52.51 -16.53
C ILE A 78 9.71 -51.97 -15.86
N ALA A 79 10.33 -50.96 -16.47
CA ALA A 79 11.44 -50.25 -15.87
C ALA A 79 10.97 -49.61 -14.57
N THR A 80 11.62 -49.96 -13.45
CA THR A 80 11.34 -49.34 -12.16
C THR A 80 11.62 -47.84 -12.26
N HIS A 81 10.59 -47.02 -12.08
CA HIS A 81 10.73 -45.56 -12.08
C HIS A 81 11.74 -45.16 -10.99
N LYS A 82 12.92 -44.69 -11.39
CA LYS A 82 13.86 -44.01 -10.49
C LYS A 82 13.23 -42.69 -10.08
N ARG A 83 12.68 -42.66 -8.87
CA ARG A 83 12.19 -41.43 -8.26
C ARG A 83 13.35 -40.43 -8.17
N HIS A 84 13.31 -39.36 -8.97
CA HIS A 84 14.25 -38.25 -8.82
C HIS A 84 14.13 -37.70 -7.40
N LYS A 85 15.20 -37.80 -6.61
CA LYS A 85 15.28 -37.12 -5.31
C LYS A 85 15.26 -35.62 -5.59
N LYS A 86 14.22 -34.92 -5.14
CA LYS A 86 14.17 -33.46 -5.15
C LYS A 86 15.36 -32.94 -4.33
N THR A 87 16.34 -32.34 -5.00
CA THR A 87 17.42 -31.61 -4.33
C THR A 87 16.81 -30.43 -3.57
N LYS A 88 17.14 -30.31 -2.27
CA LYS A 88 16.70 -29.15 -1.47
C LYS A 88 17.24 -27.89 -2.12
N LYS A 89 16.35 -26.97 -2.52
CA LYS A 89 16.75 -25.66 -3.07
C LYS A 89 17.43 -24.85 -1.96
N SER A 90 18.67 -24.43 -2.18
CA SER A 90 19.39 -23.51 -1.29
C SER A 90 18.89 -22.06 -1.47
N PHE A 91 19.31 -21.16 -0.58
CA PHE A 91 19.02 -19.73 -0.76
C PHE A 91 19.76 -19.16 -1.99
N ALA A 92 19.23 -18.06 -2.53
CA ALA A 92 19.75 -17.43 -3.75
C ALA A 92 21.25 -17.09 -3.66
N GLY A 93 21.99 -17.31 -4.75
CA GLY A 93 23.46 -17.21 -4.76
C GLY A 93 24.01 -15.82 -4.46
N HIS A 94 23.26 -14.76 -4.79
CA HIS A 94 23.67 -13.37 -4.58
C HIS A 94 23.57 -12.88 -3.12
N LEU A 95 22.94 -13.65 -2.24
CA LEU A 95 22.83 -13.28 -0.83
C LEU A 95 24.16 -13.52 -0.10
N PRO A 96 24.63 -12.55 0.71
CA PRO A 96 25.87 -12.70 1.45
C PRO A 96 25.75 -13.82 2.49
N ARG A 97 26.76 -14.72 2.54
CA ARG A 97 26.82 -15.83 3.49
C ARG A 97 27.85 -15.53 4.59
N LYS A 98 27.42 -15.61 5.85
CA LYS A 98 28.29 -15.53 7.03
C LYS A 98 28.36 -16.91 7.68
N GLU A 99 29.53 -17.54 7.66
CA GLU A 99 29.74 -18.83 8.33
C GLU A 99 29.94 -18.60 9.83
N VAL A 100 29.14 -19.27 10.66
CA VAL A 100 29.25 -19.25 12.12
C VAL A 100 29.49 -20.68 12.59
N VAL A 101 30.68 -20.94 13.09
CA VAL A 101 31.05 -22.25 13.65
C VAL A 101 30.53 -22.34 15.08
N ILE A 102 29.66 -23.32 15.35
CA ILE A 102 29.22 -23.65 16.70
C ILE A 102 30.18 -24.71 17.25
N PRO A 103 31.06 -24.39 18.23
CA PRO A 103 31.99 -25.36 18.75
C PRO A 103 31.24 -26.42 19.57
N VAL A 104 31.72 -27.67 19.49
CA VAL A 104 31.33 -28.74 20.41
C VAL A 104 31.79 -28.36 21.83
N SER A 105 31.04 -28.78 22.87
CA SER A 105 31.41 -28.50 24.25
C SER A 105 32.79 -29.12 24.60
N GLU A 106 33.54 -28.51 25.53
CA GLU A 106 34.87 -29.03 25.92
C GLU A 106 34.79 -30.44 26.53
N GLN A 107 33.67 -30.78 27.17
CA GLN A 107 33.41 -32.11 27.72
C GLN A 107 33.29 -33.14 26.60
N ASP A 108 32.55 -32.83 25.53
CA ASP A 108 32.32 -33.73 24.41
C ASP A 108 33.53 -33.84 23.46
N LYS A 109 34.45 -32.87 23.52
CA LYS A 109 35.75 -32.91 22.84
C LYS A 109 36.73 -33.90 23.48
N THR A 110 36.51 -34.31 24.71
CA THR A 110 37.35 -35.30 25.39
C THR A 110 36.77 -36.70 25.18
N CYS A 111 37.58 -37.64 24.71
CA CYS A 111 37.16 -39.04 24.59
C CYS A 111 37.25 -39.75 25.94
N ALA A 112 36.49 -40.83 26.13
CA ALA A 112 36.55 -41.66 27.32
C ALA A 112 37.95 -42.25 27.61
N CYS A 113 38.82 -42.35 26.59
CA CYS A 113 40.22 -42.78 26.74
C CYS A 113 41.21 -41.67 27.13
N GLY A 114 40.75 -40.42 27.34
CA GLY A 114 41.58 -39.28 27.70
C GLY A 114 42.19 -38.50 26.52
N CYS A 115 42.01 -38.98 25.28
CA CYS A 115 42.46 -38.28 24.07
C CYS A 115 41.46 -37.18 23.63
N GLN A 116 41.97 -36.10 23.05
CA GLN A 116 41.15 -35.03 22.45
C GLN A 116 40.65 -35.45 21.06
N LYS A 117 39.35 -35.25 20.79
CA LYS A 117 38.75 -35.53 19.47
C LYS A 117 39.18 -34.47 18.45
N ASN A 118 39.53 -34.93 17.26
CA ASN A 118 39.85 -34.05 16.13
C ASN A 118 38.59 -33.64 15.38
N LEU A 119 38.63 -32.46 14.77
CA LEU A 119 37.58 -31.99 13.85
C LEU A 119 37.59 -32.85 12.58
N VAL A 120 36.43 -33.37 12.18
CA VAL A 120 36.27 -34.21 10.98
C VAL A 120 35.60 -33.43 9.86
N ASP A 121 34.41 -32.89 10.11
CA ASP A 121 33.65 -32.12 9.14
C ASP A 121 32.67 -31.20 9.89
N TYR A 122 32.04 -30.28 9.16
CA TYR A 122 30.98 -29.42 9.67
C TYR A 122 29.64 -29.77 9.02
N GLU A 123 28.63 -30.00 9.85
CA GLU A 123 27.25 -30.07 9.37
C GLU A 123 26.75 -28.66 8.99
N ARG A 124 26.40 -28.47 7.71
CA ARG A 124 25.96 -27.18 7.18
C ARG A 124 24.45 -27.01 7.29
N HIS A 125 24.02 -25.95 7.97
CA HIS A 125 22.62 -25.50 8.00
C HIS A 125 22.52 -24.03 7.57
N GLU A 126 21.89 -23.78 6.43
CA GLU A 126 21.63 -22.40 5.97
C GLU A 126 20.39 -21.82 6.70
N ARG A 127 20.53 -20.61 7.24
CA ARG A 127 19.43 -19.82 7.82
C ARG A 127 19.51 -18.40 7.28
N LEU A 128 18.37 -17.83 6.88
CA LEU A 128 18.29 -16.43 6.45
C LEU A 128 18.33 -15.52 7.68
N ASN A 129 19.26 -14.56 7.70
CA ASN A 129 19.37 -13.55 8.75
C ASN A 129 18.88 -12.21 8.21
N ASP A 130 17.76 -11.71 8.74
CA ASP A 130 17.21 -10.39 8.42
C ASP A 130 17.72 -9.36 9.44
N ILE A 131 18.43 -8.33 8.97
CA ILE A 131 18.99 -7.28 9.82
C ILE A 131 18.12 -6.04 9.65
N PRO A 132 17.39 -5.60 10.70
CA PRO A 132 16.54 -4.42 10.60
C PRO A 132 17.35 -3.14 10.39
N PRO A 133 16.72 -2.09 9.83
CA PRO A 133 17.39 -0.82 9.57
C PRO A 133 17.83 -0.14 10.87
N VAL A 134 19.09 0.30 10.90
CA VAL A 134 19.66 1.16 11.95
C VAL A 134 19.58 2.60 11.48
N TYR A 135 19.05 3.50 12.30
CA TYR A 135 18.99 4.94 12.00
C TYR A 135 20.18 5.66 12.64
N GLU A 136 20.93 6.38 11.83
CA GLU A 136 22.03 7.23 12.27
C GLU A 136 21.84 8.68 11.80
N VAL A 137 22.39 9.63 12.56
CA VAL A 137 22.37 11.05 12.20
C VAL A 137 23.73 11.44 11.67
N ILE A 138 23.81 11.72 10.37
CA ILE A 138 25.05 12.18 9.74
C ILE A 138 25.16 13.70 9.90
N VAL A 139 26.21 14.14 10.61
CA VAL A 139 26.51 15.56 10.82
C VAL A 139 27.62 15.98 9.84
N GLU A 140 27.25 16.68 8.77
CA GLU A 140 28.20 17.16 7.79
C GLU A 140 28.85 18.48 8.25
N LEU A 141 30.14 18.40 8.62
CA LEU A 141 30.94 19.57 8.98
C LEU A 141 31.63 20.14 7.75
N ARG A 142 31.37 21.42 7.45
CA ARG A 142 32.05 22.13 6.36
C ARG A 142 33.24 22.88 6.93
N GLU A 143 34.40 22.60 6.37
CA GLU A 143 35.63 23.29 6.76
C GLU A 143 35.54 24.78 6.37
N LYS A 144 35.89 25.63 7.33
CA LYS A 144 36.03 27.08 7.16
C LYS A 144 37.45 27.43 7.53
N VAL A 145 38.27 27.72 6.53
CA VAL A 145 39.67 28.09 6.71
C VAL A 145 39.83 29.61 6.59
N ALA A 146 40.76 30.16 7.37
CA ALA A 146 41.11 31.57 7.33
C ALA A 146 42.63 31.72 7.33
N CYS A 147 43.14 32.75 6.66
CA CYS A 147 44.56 33.07 6.70
C CYS A 147 44.98 33.48 8.13
N PRO A 148 46.05 32.89 8.72
CA PRO A 148 46.49 33.20 10.08
C PRO A 148 46.97 34.64 10.27
N LYS A 149 47.33 35.33 9.18
CA LYS A 149 47.79 36.73 9.19
C LYS A 149 46.65 37.76 9.14
N GLY A 150 45.38 37.31 9.15
CA GLY A 150 44.22 38.22 9.16
C GLY A 150 44.04 39.02 7.87
N CYS A 151 44.59 38.56 6.75
CA CYS A 151 44.45 39.22 5.45
C CYS A 151 42.96 39.34 5.07
N ALA A 152 42.52 40.54 4.69
CA ALA A 152 41.14 40.81 4.31
C ALA A 152 40.74 39.94 3.10
N GLY A 153 39.67 39.14 3.25
CA GLY A 153 39.03 38.42 2.13
C GLY A 153 39.40 36.94 1.94
N GLN A 154 40.29 36.34 2.75
CA GLN A 154 40.69 34.93 2.59
C GLN A 154 40.04 33.99 3.60
N ILE A 155 38.72 34.11 3.80
CA ILE A 155 37.93 33.07 4.47
C ILE A 155 37.31 32.20 3.39
N VAL A 156 37.78 30.96 3.26
CA VAL A 156 37.26 30.00 2.28
C VAL A 156 36.44 28.96 3.02
N ILE A 157 35.24 28.68 2.52
CA ILE A 157 34.33 27.68 3.07
C ILE A 157 34.14 26.61 2.01
N ALA A 158 34.34 25.33 2.37
CA ALA A 158 34.10 24.21 1.49
C ALA A 158 32.66 24.25 0.92
N PRO A 159 32.43 24.01 -0.38
CA PRO A 159 31.08 24.07 -0.97
C PRO A 159 30.13 23.05 -0.33
N LYS A 160 28.82 23.35 -0.32
CA LYS A 160 27.83 22.41 0.21
C LYS A 160 27.68 21.23 -0.78
N PRO A 161 27.70 19.97 -0.31
CA PRO A 161 27.37 18.83 -1.16
C PRO A 161 25.95 18.98 -1.70
N LYS A 162 25.74 18.48 -2.92
CA LYS A 162 24.43 18.53 -3.59
C LYS A 162 23.65 17.28 -3.17
N HIS A 163 22.55 17.50 -2.46
CA HIS A 163 21.59 16.45 -2.13
C HIS A 163 20.37 16.51 -3.03
N ILE A 164 19.69 15.38 -3.20
CA ILE A 164 18.40 15.31 -3.92
C ILE A 164 17.38 16.27 -3.28
N LEU A 165 17.34 16.32 -1.95
CA LEU A 165 16.51 17.23 -1.17
C LEU A 165 17.38 18.34 -0.56
N ALA A 166 17.63 19.42 -1.29
CA ALA A 166 18.57 20.49 -0.90
C ALA A 166 18.34 21.12 0.50
N LYS A 167 17.09 21.08 1.00
CA LYS A 167 16.67 21.57 2.33
C LYS A 167 16.01 20.48 3.20
N GLY A 168 16.04 19.22 2.75
CA GLY A 168 15.44 18.10 3.49
C GLY A 168 16.27 17.73 4.70
N LYS A 169 15.61 17.22 5.75
CA LYS A 169 16.29 16.56 6.89
C LYS A 169 16.73 15.13 6.57
N PHE A 170 16.30 14.59 5.43
CA PHE A 170 16.54 13.22 5.02
C PHE A 170 17.60 13.12 3.93
N ILE A 171 18.43 12.09 4.07
CA ILE A 171 19.46 11.71 3.11
C ILE A 171 18.87 10.77 2.06
N GLU A 172 19.57 10.63 0.94
CA GLU A 172 19.21 9.78 -0.19
C GLU A 172 18.89 8.32 0.22
N SER A 173 19.57 7.79 1.24
CA SER A 173 19.33 6.43 1.76
C SER A 173 17.91 6.26 2.32
N VAL A 174 17.44 7.25 3.09
CA VAL A 174 16.09 7.23 3.67
C VAL A 174 15.03 7.39 2.57
N LEU A 175 15.31 8.23 1.56
CA LEU A 175 14.44 8.40 0.41
C LEU A 175 14.31 7.08 -0.38
N ALA A 176 15.43 6.40 -0.64
CA ALA A 176 15.44 5.10 -1.31
C ALA A 176 14.61 4.07 -0.54
N HIS A 177 14.79 4.00 0.79
CA HIS A 177 13.97 3.13 1.65
C HIS A 177 12.47 3.45 1.53
N LEU A 178 12.10 4.74 1.56
CA LEU A 178 10.70 5.15 1.46
C LEU A 178 10.09 4.78 0.10
N ILE A 179 10.85 4.92 -1.00
CA ILE A 179 10.41 4.56 -2.35
C ILE A 179 10.21 3.05 -2.46
N VAL A 180 11.20 2.25 -2.07
CA VAL A 180 11.10 0.77 -2.11
C VAL A 180 9.96 0.30 -1.22
N SER A 181 9.87 0.83 0.01
CA SER A 181 8.80 0.46 0.93
C SER A 181 7.41 0.82 0.38
N LYS A 182 7.27 1.97 -0.30
CA LYS A 182 5.98 2.39 -0.86
C LYS A 182 5.60 1.62 -2.13
N LEU A 183 6.55 1.45 -3.05
CA LEU A 183 6.26 0.96 -4.40
C LEU A 183 6.39 -0.56 -4.50
N ASP A 184 7.45 -1.12 -3.92
CA ASP A 184 7.75 -2.55 -3.99
C ASP A 184 7.05 -3.30 -2.84
N ASN A 185 7.31 -2.87 -1.59
CA ASN A 185 6.69 -3.50 -0.41
C ASN A 185 5.23 -3.10 -0.20
N ARG A 186 4.70 -2.19 -1.03
CA ARG A 186 3.32 -1.65 -0.95
C ARG A 186 2.92 -1.17 0.45
N GLN A 187 3.89 -0.75 1.25
CA GLN A 187 3.61 -0.22 2.57
C GLN A 187 2.92 1.13 2.43
N SER A 188 1.86 1.29 3.22
CA SER A 188 1.20 2.57 3.35
C SER A 188 2.10 3.56 4.09
N PHE A 189 1.98 4.85 3.72
CA PHE A 189 2.82 5.90 4.32
C PHE A 189 2.63 6.03 5.83
N TYR A 190 1.45 5.69 6.36
CA TYR A 190 1.18 5.73 7.79
C TYR A 190 1.94 4.65 8.58
N HIS A 191 2.09 3.44 8.03
CA HIS A 191 2.86 2.39 8.69
C HIS A 191 4.34 2.78 8.74
N LEU A 192 4.83 3.33 7.63
CA LEU A 192 6.17 3.89 7.55
C LEU A 192 6.35 5.00 8.56
N GLU A 193 5.44 5.97 8.63
CA GLU A 193 5.52 7.05 9.60
C GLU A 193 5.54 6.54 11.04
N LYS A 194 4.66 5.60 11.42
CA LYS A 194 4.70 5.00 12.77
C LYS A 194 6.05 4.35 13.03
N GLN A 195 6.59 3.62 12.06
CA GLN A 195 7.91 3.00 12.16
C GLN A 195 9.02 4.07 12.32
N PHE A 196 8.98 5.16 11.55
CA PHE A 196 9.95 6.25 11.64
C PHE A 196 9.78 7.09 12.92
N GLY A 197 8.55 7.34 13.37
CA GLY A 197 8.26 8.07 14.60
C GLY A 197 8.73 7.30 15.82
N THR A 198 8.39 6.03 15.92
CA THR A 198 8.77 5.16 17.05
C THR A 198 10.25 4.79 17.06
N ARG A 199 10.84 4.47 15.90
CA ARG A 199 12.22 3.97 15.82
C ARG A 199 13.27 5.04 15.52
N ALA A 200 12.93 6.04 14.70
CA ALA A 200 13.87 7.10 14.31
C ALA A 200 13.60 8.43 15.04
N GLY A 201 12.62 8.48 15.96
CA GLY A 201 12.27 9.69 16.69
C GLY A 201 11.81 10.84 15.78
N PHE A 202 11.25 10.52 14.61
CA PHE A 202 10.90 11.53 13.62
C PHE A 202 9.71 12.39 14.08
N ASN A 203 9.89 13.71 13.99
CA ASN A 203 8.85 14.73 14.14
C ASN A 203 8.77 15.56 12.85
N GLY A 204 7.64 15.44 12.15
CA GLY A 204 7.39 16.12 10.89
C GLY A 204 5.90 16.20 10.60
N THR A 205 5.55 16.55 9.37
CA THR A 205 4.14 16.71 8.96
C THR A 205 3.78 15.71 7.87
N LEU A 206 2.81 14.82 8.12
CA LEU A 206 2.30 13.88 7.10
C LEU A 206 1.03 14.42 6.45
N HIS A 207 0.98 14.40 5.12
CA HIS A 207 -0.26 14.62 4.39
C HIS A 207 -1.06 13.31 4.26
N CYS A 208 -2.27 13.25 4.84
CA CYS A 208 -3.07 12.02 4.89
C CYS A 208 -4.57 12.26 4.62
N ASP A 209 -5.31 11.19 4.39
CA ASP A 209 -6.67 11.24 3.81
C ASP A 209 -7.81 11.40 4.83
N ALA A 210 -7.50 11.80 6.07
CA ALA A 210 -8.46 12.04 7.16
C ALA A 210 -9.37 10.84 7.49
N ASP A 211 -8.89 9.62 7.26
CA ASP A 211 -9.52 8.41 7.79
C ASP A 211 -9.40 8.40 9.33
N PRO A 212 -10.48 8.14 10.10
CA PRO A 212 -10.43 8.08 11.56
C PRO A 212 -9.41 7.07 12.11
N PHE A 213 -9.02 6.08 11.31
CA PHE A 213 -7.92 5.19 11.66
C PHE A 213 -6.60 5.93 11.93
N PHE A 214 -6.37 7.09 11.30
CA PHE A 214 -5.17 7.90 11.52
C PHE A 214 -5.17 8.56 12.90
N GLU A 215 -6.31 9.03 13.40
CA GLU A 215 -6.38 9.66 14.74
C GLU A 215 -5.88 8.70 15.83
N LEU A 216 -6.32 7.44 15.78
CA LEU A 216 -5.91 6.37 16.71
C LEU A 216 -4.43 5.98 16.61
N LEU A 217 -3.84 6.04 15.41
CA LEU A 217 -2.44 5.67 15.21
C LEU A 217 -1.47 6.76 15.64
N PHE A 218 -1.89 8.01 15.55
CA PHE A 218 -1.00 9.17 15.67
C PHE A 218 -1.08 9.86 17.04
N GLU A 219 -2.02 9.51 17.91
CA GLU A 219 -1.94 9.79 19.36
C GLU A 219 -0.61 9.31 19.98
N GLN A 220 0.04 8.31 19.38
CA GLN A 220 1.28 7.70 19.86
C GLN A 220 2.55 8.18 19.13
N THR A 221 2.44 9.12 18.19
CA THR A 221 3.58 9.58 17.37
C THR A 221 3.83 11.07 17.54
N ALA A 222 5.07 11.51 17.33
CA ALA A 222 5.44 12.92 17.41
C ALA A 222 5.12 13.72 16.13
N ALA A 223 4.34 13.19 15.19
CA ALA A 223 4.12 13.82 13.89
C ALA A 223 2.82 14.62 13.80
N ASN A 224 2.86 15.73 13.08
CA ASN A 224 1.72 16.60 12.81
C ASN A 224 0.94 16.08 11.59
N LEU A 225 -0.36 15.86 11.72
CA LEU A 225 -1.19 15.44 10.60
C LEU A 225 -1.72 16.64 9.82
N ASN A 226 -1.51 16.61 8.51
CA ASN A 226 -2.10 17.53 7.56
C ASN A 226 -3.13 16.78 6.71
N TYR A 227 -4.40 16.95 7.04
CA TYR A 227 -5.48 16.29 6.33
C TYR A 227 -5.71 16.82 4.91
N CYS A 228 -6.03 15.92 3.99
CA CYS A 228 -6.20 16.21 2.58
C CYS A 228 -7.57 16.84 2.28
N ASN A 229 -7.56 18.10 1.83
CA ASN A 229 -8.77 18.80 1.38
C ASN A 229 -9.47 18.13 0.19
N ALA A 230 -8.75 17.36 -0.64
CA ALA A 230 -9.39 16.61 -1.72
C ALA A 230 -10.29 15.49 -1.17
N HIS A 231 -9.85 14.80 -0.11
CA HIS A 231 -10.63 13.78 0.57
C HIS A 231 -11.81 14.38 1.33
N ALA A 232 -11.62 15.52 2.00
CA ALA A 232 -12.71 16.26 2.62
C ALA A 232 -13.79 16.67 1.59
N ARG A 233 -13.39 17.21 0.44
CA ARG A 233 -14.32 17.59 -0.65
C ARG A 233 -15.16 16.41 -1.16
N ARG A 234 -14.57 15.22 -1.31
CA ARG A 234 -15.28 14.02 -1.81
C ARG A 234 -16.47 13.61 -0.93
N LYS A 235 -16.50 14.01 0.34
CA LYS A 235 -17.65 13.78 1.23
C LYS A 235 -18.83 14.71 0.89
N PHE A 236 -18.55 15.94 0.44
CA PHE A 236 -19.58 16.93 0.10
C PHE A 236 -20.08 16.80 -1.34
N GLU A 237 -19.22 16.42 -2.28
CA GLU A 237 -19.52 16.45 -3.71
C GLU A 237 -20.72 15.58 -4.14
N PRO A 238 -20.85 14.30 -3.71
CA PRO A 238 -22.01 13.48 -4.05
C PRO A 238 -23.33 14.07 -3.53
N ILE A 239 -23.30 14.60 -2.31
CA ILE A 239 -24.47 15.22 -1.66
C ILE A 239 -24.89 16.50 -2.40
N ALA A 240 -23.91 17.33 -2.76
CA ALA A 240 -24.15 18.57 -3.50
C ALA A 240 -24.71 18.31 -4.91
N ARG A 241 -24.32 17.21 -5.55
CA ARG A 241 -24.86 16.79 -6.86
C ARG A 241 -26.27 16.23 -6.78
N ALA A 242 -26.59 15.48 -5.71
CA ALA A 242 -27.91 14.88 -5.52
C ALA A 242 -28.98 15.89 -5.06
N ALA A 243 -28.58 16.93 -4.32
CA ALA A 243 -29.52 17.93 -3.80
C ALA A 243 -30.07 18.84 -4.90
N GLN A 244 -31.41 18.90 -5.03
CA GLN A 244 -32.08 19.85 -5.91
C GLN A 244 -31.97 21.29 -5.38
N GLU A 245 -32.17 21.50 -4.08
CA GLU A 245 -32.13 22.82 -3.43
C GLU A 245 -30.72 23.21 -2.94
N ASP A 246 -30.57 24.47 -2.51
CA ASP A 246 -29.32 25.03 -1.98
C ASP A 246 -29.04 24.54 -0.55
N GLY A 247 -28.57 23.30 -0.45
CA GLY A 247 -28.16 22.68 0.80
C GLY A 247 -26.75 23.06 1.28
N LEU A 248 -26.43 22.69 2.53
CA LEU A 248 -25.12 22.92 3.17
C LEU A 248 -23.95 22.38 2.34
N ALA A 249 -24.11 21.22 1.69
CA ALA A 249 -23.07 20.64 0.83
C ALA A 249 -22.74 21.53 -0.38
N LYS A 250 -23.72 22.18 -1.00
CA LYS A 250 -23.48 23.15 -2.09
C LYS A 250 -22.72 24.37 -1.59
N ARG A 251 -23.05 24.88 -0.39
CA ARG A 251 -22.31 25.98 0.25
C ARG A 251 -20.85 25.61 0.53
N ALA A 252 -20.59 24.41 1.06
CA ALA A 252 -19.22 23.91 1.25
C ALA A 252 -18.45 23.84 -0.08
N MET A 253 -19.10 23.38 -1.16
CA MET A 253 -18.50 23.35 -2.50
C MET A 253 -18.14 24.73 -3.06
N LEU A 254 -18.82 25.81 -2.65
CA LEU A 254 -18.45 27.17 -3.04
C LEU A 254 -17.09 27.59 -2.47
N PHE A 255 -16.75 27.19 -1.24
CA PHE A 255 -15.43 27.46 -0.66
C PHE A 255 -14.32 26.75 -1.47
N TYR A 256 -14.50 25.48 -1.81
CA TYR A 256 -13.56 24.77 -2.69
C TYR A 256 -13.46 25.42 -4.08
N LYS A 257 -14.57 25.90 -4.65
CA LYS A 257 -14.57 26.67 -5.91
C LYS A 257 -13.73 27.94 -5.80
N LYS A 258 -13.81 28.68 -4.69
CA LYS A 258 -12.99 29.87 -4.44
C LYS A 258 -11.50 29.51 -4.42
N LEU A 259 -11.11 28.42 -3.74
CA LEU A 259 -9.72 27.93 -3.72
C LEU A 259 -9.22 27.56 -5.12
N TYR A 260 -10.01 26.84 -5.91
CA TYR A 260 -9.63 26.49 -7.29
C TYR A 260 -9.57 27.71 -8.21
N ARG A 261 -10.36 28.75 -7.96
CA ARG A 261 -10.26 30.02 -8.69
C ARG A 261 -8.90 30.67 -8.44
N VAL A 262 -8.40 30.62 -7.21
CA VAL A 262 -7.07 31.13 -6.88
C VAL A 262 -5.99 30.37 -7.66
N GLU A 263 -6.01 29.04 -7.62
CA GLU A 263 -5.04 28.21 -8.37
C GLU A 263 -5.15 28.39 -9.89
N ARG A 264 -6.34 28.70 -10.40
CA ARG A 264 -6.52 29.01 -11.82
C ARG A 264 -5.88 30.36 -12.18
N LYS A 265 -6.11 31.40 -11.37
CA LYS A 265 -5.48 32.72 -11.56
C LYS A 265 -3.95 32.61 -11.56
N THR A 266 -3.38 31.82 -10.64
CA THR A 266 -1.92 31.66 -10.58
C THR A 266 -1.36 31.01 -11.85
N LYS A 267 -2.10 30.06 -12.43
CA LYS A 267 -1.74 29.39 -13.69
C LYS A 267 -1.93 30.31 -14.90
N GLU A 268 -3.06 31.01 -14.99
CA GLU A 268 -3.38 31.94 -16.09
C GLU A 268 -2.37 33.10 -16.15
N ASN A 269 -1.97 33.64 -14.99
CA ASN A 269 -1.01 34.74 -14.90
C ASN A 269 0.46 34.28 -14.89
N GLN A 270 0.72 32.97 -15.03
CA GLN A 270 2.07 32.38 -15.07
C GLN A 270 3.00 32.85 -13.94
N LEU A 271 2.47 32.93 -12.71
CA LEU A 271 3.21 33.46 -11.57
C LEU A 271 4.44 32.60 -11.23
N THR A 272 5.53 33.25 -10.84
CA THR A 272 6.75 32.58 -10.35
C THR A 272 6.46 31.80 -9.06
N GLU A 273 7.32 30.84 -8.70
CA GLU A 273 7.17 30.03 -7.49
C GLU A 273 7.00 30.89 -6.22
N LYS A 274 7.80 31.96 -6.09
CA LYS A 274 7.73 32.87 -4.96
C LYS A 274 6.40 33.64 -4.91
N GLN A 275 5.97 34.20 -6.04
CA GLN A 275 4.68 34.91 -6.12
C GLN A 275 3.49 33.97 -5.82
N ARG A 276 3.54 32.72 -6.29
CA ARG A 276 2.53 31.71 -5.96
C ARG A 276 2.50 31.39 -4.47
N HIS A 277 3.66 31.27 -3.83
CA HIS A 277 3.74 31.06 -2.39
C HIS A 277 3.12 32.24 -1.62
N ASP A 278 3.50 33.47 -1.94
CA ASP A 278 3.04 34.66 -1.22
C ASP A 278 1.52 34.84 -1.36
N LEU A 279 1.00 34.66 -2.57
CA LEU A 279 -0.45 34.70 -2.82
C LEU A 279 -1.20 33.61 -2.04
N ARG A 280 -0.62 32.42 -1.88
CA ARG A 280 -1.21 31.33 -1.08
C ARG A 280 -1.26 31.64 0.42
N GLN A 281 -0.32 32.43 0.92
CA GLN A 281 -0.32 32.87 2.33
C GLN A 281 -1.43 33.89 2.62
N GLU A 282 -1.88 34.63 1.61
CA GLU A 282 -2.89 35.68 1.76
C GLU A 282 -4.30 35.19 1.39
N GLU A 283 -4.56 34.94 0.10
CA GLU A 283 -5.92 34.68 -0.42
C GLU A 283 -6.48 33.34 0.09
N PRO A 284 -5.87 32.16 -0.20
CA PRO A 284 -6.37 30.86 0.28
C PRO A 284 -6.46 30.75 1.79
N ARG A 285 -5.53 31.36 2.53
CA ARG A 285 -5.56 31.33 4.00
C ARG A 285 -6.82 31.98 4.54
N SER A 286 -7.18 33.16 4.05
CA SER A 286 -8.41 33.84 4.44
C SER A 286 -9.67 33.03 4.10
N ILE A 287 -9.69 32.39 2.92
CA ILE A 287 -10.79 31.52 2.49
C ILE A 287 -10.92 30.30 3.41
N MET A 288 -9.80 29.67 3.77
CA MET A 288 -9.79 28.50 4.67
C MET A 288 -10.19 28.87 6.10
N THR A 289 -9.77 30.03 6.60
CA THR A 289 -10.21 30.53 7.91
C THR A 289 -11.73 30.76 7.92
N ALA A 290 -12.27 31.43 6.90
CA ALA A 290 -13.71 31.62 6.77
C ALA A 290 -14.47 30.28 6.62
N PHE A 291 -13.89 29.33 5.88
CA PHE A 291 -14.49 28.01 5.73
C PHE A 291 -14.50 27.24 7.05
N LYS A 292 -13.43 27.31 7.85
CA LYS A 292 -13.36 26.72 9.18
C LYS A 292 -14.43 27.31 10.10
N CYS A 293 -14.55 28.64 10.20
CA CYS A 293 -15.61 29.26 11.01
C CYS A 293 -17.00 28.79 10.58
N TRP A 294 -17.26 28.74 9.27
CA TRP A 294 -18.53 28.22 8.75
C TRP A 294 -18.77 26.75 9.11
N LEU A 295 -17.74 25.90 9.05
CA LEU A 295 -17.84 24.49 9.47
C LEU A 295 -18.13 24.39 10.96
N ASP A 296 -17.43 25.14 11.81
CA ASP A 296 -17.61 25.11 13.27
C ASP A 296 -19.02 25.56 13.69
N GLU A 297 -19.63 26.51 12.97
CA GLU A 297 -21.01 26.97 13.20
C GLU A 297 -22.07 25.92 12.82
N HIS A 298 -21.84 25.17 11.74
CA HIS A 298 -22.84 24.25 11.17
C HIS A 298 -22.64 22.80 11.60
N TYR A 299 -21.44 22.43 12.05
CA TYR A 299 -21.13 21.08 12.53
C TYR A 299 -22.06 20.61 13.67
N PRO A 300 -22.45 21.44 14.65
CA PRO A 300 -23.39 21.02 15.71
C PRO A 300 -24.82 20.77 15.21
N GLN A 301 -25.17 21.27 14.03
CA GLN A 301 -26.54 21.22 13.49
C GLN A 301 -26.81 19.97 12.66
N VAL A 302 -25.74 19.27 12.23
CA VAL A 302 -25.85 18.05 11.45
C VAL A 302 -25.80 16.83 12.37
N LEU A 303 -26.70 15.88 12.12
CA LEU A 303 -26.73 14.63 12.88
C LEU A 303 -25.36 13.92 12.77
N PRO A 304 -24.77 13.49 13.90
CA PRO A 304 -23.56 12.69 13.85
C PRO A 304 -23.87 11.42 13.05
N ASN A 305 -22.95 11.09 12.14
CA ASN A 305 -23.10 9.88 11.35
C ASN A 305 -23.14 8.67 12.32
N PRO A 306 -24.17 7.79 12.26
CA PRO A 306 -24.36 6.72 13.24
C PRO A 306 -23.20 5.72 13.33
N ARG A 307 -22.25 5.75 12.39
CA ARG A 307 -20.98 5.01 12.48
C ARG A 307 -19.98 5.54 13.52
N TRP A 308 -20.16 6.77 13.99
CA TRP A 308 -19.24 7.50 14.88
C TRP A 308 -19.72 7.53 16.33
N VAL A 309 -20.90 6.98 16.59
CA VAL A 309 -21.43 6.74 17.95
C VAL A 309 -21.20 5.27 18.27
N ARG A 310 -19.94 4.90 18.50
CA ARG A 310 -19.63 3.75 19.35
C ARG A 310 -18.78 4.29 20.50
N GLN A 311 -19.36 4.15 21.68
CA GLN A 311 -18.77 4.44 22.99
C GLN A 311 -17.40 3.79 23.15
#